data_AF-A0A6G3ZIG3-F1
#
_entry.id   AF-A0A6G3ZIG3-F1
#
_cell.length_a   1.000
_cell.length_b   1.000
_cell.length_c   1.000
_cell.angle_alpha   90.00
_cell.angle_beta   90.00
_cell.angle_gamma   90.00
#
_symmetry.space_group_name_H-M   'P 1'
#
loop_
_entity.id
_entity.type
_entity.pdbx_description
1 polymer ?
#
loop_
_entity_poly.entity_id
_entity_poly.type
_entity_poly.pdbx_seq_one_letter_code
_entity_poly.pdbx_strand_id
1 'polypeptide(L)' 'MGEEETRMRVSCRDCPFEKVVSVGDERPADVLIDHGQRTGHTLSIERIEK' A
#
# COMPACT_ATOMS: atom_id res chain seq x y z
N MET A 1 22.47 11.80 6.10
CA MET A 1 21.15 12.16 6.63
C MET A 1 20.19 11.13 6.08
N GLY A 2 19.80 10.16 6.89
CA GLY A 2 18.97 9.04 6.46
C GLY A 2 17.54 9.54 6.26
N GLU A 3 17.12 9.60 5.01
CA GLU A 3 15.73 9.75 4.67
C GLU A 3 15.04 8.51 5.22
N GLU A 4 14.26 8.66 6.29
CA GLU A 4 13.47 7.57 6.84
C GLU A 4 12.44 7.19 5.75
N GLU A 5 12.82 6.23 4.91
CA GLU A 5 11.98 5.65 3.87
C GLU A 5 10.71 5.14 4.54
N THR A 6 9.68 5.99 4.57
CA THR A 6 8.40 5.63 5.16
C THR A 6 7.79 4.57 4.26
N ARG A 7 7.78 3.33 4.74
CA ARG A 7 7.21 2.19 4.02
C ARG A 7 5.77 2.00 4.47
N MET A 8 4.90 1.78 3.50
CA MET A 8 3.48 1.52 3.71
C MET A 8 3.13 0.18 3.09
N ARG A 9 2.46 -0.68 3.84
CA ARG A 9 1.88 -1.93 3.34
C ARG A 9 0.46 -1.68 2.90
N VAL A 10 0.14 -2.03 1.66
CA VAL A 10 -1.22 -2.13 1.16
C VAL A 10 -1.60 -3.60 1.17
N SER A 11 -2.62 -3.96 1.93
CA SER A 11 -3.14 -5.33 2.02
C SER A 11 -4.61 -5.36 1.63
N CYS A 12 -5.01 -6.35 0.83
CA CYS A 12 -6.42 -6.57 0.52
C CYS A 12 -7.05 -7.45 1.61
N ARG A 13 -8.29 -7.16 1.99
CA ARG A 13 -9.05 -7.96 2.98
C ARG A 13 -9.82 -9.13 2.36
N ASP A 14 -10.13 -9.03 1.08
CA ASP A 14 -10.92 -10.02 0.34
C ASP A 14 -10.05 -11.04 -0.41
N CYS A 15 -8.77 -10.75 -0.62
CA CYS A 15 -7.88 -11.62 -1.39
C CYS A 15 -6.44 -11.57 -0.83
N PRO A 16 -5.56 -12.54 -1.19
CA PRO A 16 -4.19 -12.60 -0.66
C PRO A 16 -3.23 -11.56 -1.28
N PHE A 17 -3.76 -10.45 -1.79
CA PHE A 17 -2.96 -9.38 -2.35
C PHE A 17 -2.31 -8.56 -1.24
N GLU A 18 -0.98 -8.43 -1.31
CA GLU A 18 -0.22 -7.50 -0.50
C GLU A 18 0.88 -6.84 -1.33
N LYS A 19 1.09 -5.54 -1.10
CA LYS A 19 2.15 -4.76 -1.75
C LYS A 19 2.74 -3.79 -0.74
N VAL A 20 4.06 -3.76 -0.62
CA VAL A 20 4.76 -2.76 0.19
C VAL A 20 5.26 -1.68 -0.74
N VAL A 21 4.96 -0.43 -0.43
CA VAL A 21 5.38 0.73 -1.21
C VAL A 21 6.11 1.73 -0.32
N SER A 22 7.10 2.41 -0.89
CA SER A 22 7.81 3.50 -0.23
C SER A 22 7.19 4.83 -0.67
N VAL A 23 6.86 5.71 0.28
CA VAL A 23 6.17 6.99 0.01
C VAL A 23 6.98 7.90 -0.93
N GLY A 24 8.29 7.72 -1.05
CA GLY A 24 9.16 8.45 -1.97
C GLY A 24 9.16 7.95 -3.43
N ASP A 25 8.69 6.73 -3.69
CA ASP A 25 8.78 6.09 -5.02
C ASP A 25 7.39 5.89 -5.65
N GLU A 26 6.43 5.40 -4.86
CA GLU A 26 5.07 5.11 -5.33
C GLU A 26 4.03 5.49 -4.26
N ARG A 27 2.91 6.09 -4.69
CA ARG A 27 1.83 6.45 -3.77
C ARG A 27 1.00 5.20 -3.43
N PRO A 28 0.87 4.82 -2.14
CA PRO A 28 0.04 3.68 -1.74
C PRO A 28 -1.44 3.86 -2.11
N ALA A 29 -1.89 5.11 -2.22
CA ALA A 29 -3.23 5.44 -2.67
C ALA A 29 -3.51 4.93 -4.10
N ASP A 30 -2.55 5.03 -5.03
CA ASP A 30 -2.72 4.56 -6.40
C ASP A 30 -2.92 3.05 -6.47
N VAL A 31 -2.14 2.29 -5.70
CA VAL A 31 -2.28 0.82 -5.59
C VAL A 31 -3.65 0.44 -5.03
N LEU A 32 -4.13 1.20 -4.05
CA LEU A 32 -5.42 1.00 -3.42
C LEU A 32 -6.57 1.28 -4.40
N ILE A 33 -6.45 2.37 -5.15
CA ILE A 33 -7.43 2.76 -6.16
C ILE A 33 -7.45 1.74 -7.32
N ASP A 34 -6.29 1.38 -7.89
CA ASP A 34 -6.21 0.42 -9.00
C ASP A 34 -6.81 -0.93 -8.62
N HIS A 35 -6.36 -1.50 -7.50
CA HIS A 35 -6.86 -2.80 -7.07
C HIS A 35 -8.34 -2.72 -6.71
N GLY A 36 -8.73 -1.73 -5.88
CA GLY A 36 -10.11 -1.58 -5.42
C GLY A 36 -11.09 -1.33 -6.56
N GLN A 37 -10.73 -0.54 -7.57
CA GLN A 37 -11.58 -0.31 -8.75
C GLN A 37 -11.68 -1.53 -9.65
N ARG A 38 -10.60 -2.31 -9.81
CA ARG A 38 -10.57 -3.46 -10.71
C ARG A 38 -11.26 -4.68 -10.12
N THR A 39 -11.20 -4.86 -8.81
CA THR A 39 -11.72 -6.05 -8.13
C THR A 39 -12.97 -5.78 -7.30
N GLY A 40 -13.25 -4.52 -6.95
CA GLY A 40 -14.31 -4.17 -6.01
C GLY A 40 -13.99 -4.54 -4.55
N HIS A 41 -12.73 -4.87 -4.24
CA HIS A 41 -12.33 -5.33 -2.91
C HIS A 41 -11.97 -4.18 -1.97
N THR A 42 -12.08 -4.46 -0.67
CA THR A 42 -11.62 -3.52 0.37
C THR A 42 -10.14 -3.75 0.65
N LEU A 43 -9.34 -2.68 0.55
CA LEU A 43 -7.93 -2.69 0.92
C LEU A 43 -7.67 -1.82 2.15
N SER A 44 -6.57 -2.10 2.84
CA SER A 44 -6.10 -1.38 4.01
C SER A 44 -4.66 -0.94 3.81
N ILE A 45 -4.31 0.24 4.32
CA ILE A 45 -2.93 0.73 4.37
C ILE A 45 -2.46 0.68 5.81
N GLU A 46 -1.31 0.07 6.04
CA GLU A 46 -0.64 0.04 7.33
C GLU A 46 0.75 0.64 7.16
N ARG A 47 1.13 1.60 8.01
CA ARG A 47 2.50 2.11 8.01
C ARG A 47 3.40 1.06 8.66
N ILE A 48 4.48 0.70 7.98
CA ILE A 48 5.53 -0.14 8.55
C ILE A 48 6.62 0.80 9.08
N GLU A 49 6.53 1.13 10.37
CA GLU A 49 7.63 1.78 11.08
C GLU A 49 8.60 0.67 11.54
N LYS A 50 9.89 0.82 11.21
CA LYS A 50 10.93 -0.15 11.58
C LYS A 50 11.78 0.38 12.73
#